data_AF-A0A349M968-F1
#
_entry.id   AF-A0A349M968-F1
#
_cell.length_a   1.000
_cell.length_b   1.000
_cell.length_c   1.000
_cell.angle_alpha   90.00
_cell.angle_beta   90.00
_cell.angle_gamma   90.00
#
_symmetry.space_group_name_H-M   'P 1'
#
loop_
_entity.id
_entity.type
_entity.pdbx_description
1 polymer ?
#
loop_
_entity_poly.entity_id
_entity_poly.type
_entity_poly.pdbx_seq_one_letter_code
_entity_poly.pdbx_strand_id
1 'polypeptide(L)'
;MILVIGLVCLFMIGTTATSATTYASSASGKPGGNVADPTVRAVDAAEPAVVRIITTLGGHLTVNFSRTSSVTFPQGTGNSYGLQLSGSGTFITAHGDILTADHVINPPHDQALSQYLDDSAAKDVATYINLNAKSGSQVSVDQVDQELKGGQLASTPNYDPATSEVYLNTTYTGPLTAADFSSLPFQ
;
A
#
# COMPACT_ATOMS: atom_id res chain seq x y z
N MET A 1 -16.70 -62.73 -19.62
CA MET A 1 -15.84 -62.15 -18.56
C MET A 1 -14.50 -61.59 -19.05
N ILE A 2 -14.22 -61.47 -20.36
CA ILE A 2 -13.02 -60.75 -20.87
C ILE A 2 -13.37 -59.30 -21.30
N LEU A 3 -14.63 -59.02 -21.62
CA LEU A 3 -15.10 -57.69 -22.05
C LEU A 3 -15.24 -56.67 -20.90
N VAL A 4 -15.41 -57.13 -19.65
CA VAL A 4 -15.53 -56.26 -18.46
C VAL A 4 -14.16 -55.80 -17.95
N ILE A 5 -13.10 -56.58 -18.23
CA ILE A 5 -11.72 -56.23 -17.84
C ILE A 5 -11.15 -55.15 -18.77
N GLY A 6 -11.53 -55.15 -20.05
CA GLY A 6 -11.09 -54.13 -21.01
C GLY A 6 -11.65 -52.72 -20.76
N LEU A 7 -12.84 -52.60 -20.15
CA LEU A 7 -13.45 -51.31 -19.85
C LEU A 7 -12.88 -50.65 -18.57
N VAL A 8 -12.35 -51.46 -17.64
CA VAL A 8 -11.71 -50.97 -16.40
C VAL A 8 -10.30 -50.43 -16.66
N CYS A 9 -9.58 -50.96 -17.65
CA CYS A 9 -8.28 -50.41 -18.07
C CYS A 9 -8.40 -49.07 -18.83
N LEU A 10 -9.55 -48.79 -19.47
CA LEU A 10 -9.77 -47.51 -20.16
C LEU A 10 -10.15 -46.36 -19.20
N PHE A 11 -10.58 -46.67 -17.98
CA PHE A 11 -10.92 -45.68 -16.95
C PHE A 11 -9.71 -45.23 -16.10
N MET A 12 -8.57 -45.93 -16.18
CA MET A 12 -7.34 -45.63 -15.41
C MET A 12 -6.36 -44.70 -16.15
N ILE A 13 -6.71 -44.24 -17.36
CA ILE A 13 -5.96 -43.20 -18.10
C ILE A 13 -6.53 -41.79 -17.79
N GLY A 14 -7.48 -41.68 -16.84
CA GLY A 14 -8.16 -40.43 -16.49
C GLY A 14 -7.61 -39.68 -15.27
N THR A 15 -6.56 -40.17 -14.59
CA THR A 15 -6.14 -39.61 -13.30
C THR A 15 -4.62 -39.54 -13.14
N THR A 16 -3.98 -38.62 -13.86
CA THR A 16 -2.81 -37.92 -13.30
C THR A 16 -3.14 -36.45 -13.27
N ALA A 17 -3.57 -36.03 -12.08
CA ALA A 17 -3.67 -34.64 -11.69
C ALA A 17 -2.40 -33.92 -12.13
N THR A 18 -2.59 -32.80 -12.82
CA THR A 18 -1.58 -31.80 -13.11
C THR A 18 -0.94 -31.35 -11.81
N SER A 19 0.22 -31.91 -11.49
CA SER A 19 1.17 -31.30 -10.56
C SER A 19 1.60 -29.98 -11.19
N ALA A 20 0.99 -28.88 -10.76
CA ALA A 20 1.47 -27.54 -11.09
C ALA A 20 2.84 -27.38 -10.44
N THR A 21 3.88 -27.60 -11.23
CA THR A 21 5.27 -27.36 -10.83
C THR A 21 5.44 -25.85 -10.68
N THR A 22 5.51 -25.37 -9.44
CA THR A 22 5.89 -24.00 -9.11
C THR A 22 7.37 -23.83 -9.44
N TYR A 23 7.67 -23.29 -10.62
CA TYR A 23 9.01 -22.79 -10.92
C TYR A 23 9.07 -21.31 -10.56
N ALA A 24 9.62 -21.03 -9.39
CA ALA A 24 10.27 -19.76 -9.13
C ALA A 24 11.58 -19.77 -9.94
N SER A 25 11.69 -18.93 -10.98
CA SER A 25 12.94 -18.74 -11.71
C SER A 25 13.26 -17.25 -11.82
N SER A 26 14.29 -16.88 -11.06
CA SER A 26 15.19 -15.74 -11.17
C SER A 26 14.92 -14.74 -12.29
N ALA A 27 14.59 -13.52 -11.84
CA ALA A 27 14.28 -12.34 -12.63
C ALA A 27 15.46 -11.80 -13.45
N SER A 28 15.18 -11.48 -14.72
CA SER A 28 15.79 -10.36 -15.45
C SER A 28 14.92 -10.04 -16.68
N GLY A 29 14.22 -8.89 -16.61
CA GLY A 29 13.62 -8.07 -17.68
C GLY A 29 13.05 -8.70 -18.97
N LYS A 30 11.72 -8.65 -19.13
CA LYS A 30 10.96 -7.98 -20.23
C LYS A 30 9.47 -8.40 -20.26
N PRO A 31 8.55 -7.54 -20.77
CA PRO A 31 7.15 -7.90 -21.03
C PRO A 31 6.99 -9.01 -22.07
N GLY A 32 5.89 -9.78 -22.00
CA GLY A 32 5.51 -10.72 -23.05
C GLY A 32 5.21 -12.14 -22.57
N GLY A 33 4.02 -12.35 -22.02
CA GLY A 33 3.46 -13.69 -21.89
C GLY A 33 2.91 -14.23 -23.22
N ASN A 34 1.89 -15.08 -23.19
CA ASN A 34 1.19 -15.54 -24.40
C ASN A 34 0.50 -14.35 -25.13
N VAL A 35 1.19 -13.68 -26.05
CA VAL A 35 0.69 -12.51 -26.81
C VAL A 35 -0.55 -12.79 -27.68
N ALA A 36 -0.88 -14.07 -27.91
CA ALA A 36 -2.14 -14.47 -28.54
C ALA A 36 -3.33 -14.22 -27.61
N ASP A 37 -3.12 -14.19 -26.29
CA ASP A 37 -4.11 -13.77 -25.32
C ASP A 37 -4.34 -12.25 -25.45
N PRO A 38 -5.56 -11.80 -25.81
CA PRO A 38 -5.88 -10.38 -25.94
C PRO A 38 -5.71 -9.59 -24.64
N THR A 39 -5.81 -10.25 -23.48
CA THR A 39 -5.64 -9.62 -22.17
C THR A 39 -4.17 -9.30 -21.91
N VAL A 40 -3.28 -10.25 -22.17
CA VAL A 40 -1.82 -10.07 -22.04
C VAL A 40 -1.34 -8.94 -22.94
N ARG A 41 -1.80 -8.95 -24.20
CA ARG A 41 -1.44 -7.91 -25.16
C ARG A 41 -1.94 -6.51 -24.79
N ALA A 42 -3.11 -6.40 -24.16
CA ALA A 42 -3.63 -5.12 -23.68
C ALA A 42 -2.81 -4.58 -22.49
N VAL A 43 -2.39 -5.45 -21.57
CA VAL A 43 -1.52 -5.09 -20.44
C VAL A 43 -0.14 -4.66 -20.94
N ASP A 44 0.48 -5.45 -21.82
CA ASP A 44 1.81 -5.14 -22.38
C ASP A 44 1.85 -3.80 -23.11
N ALA A 45 0.75 -3.43 -23.79
CA ALA A 45 0.64 -2.15 -24.48
C ALA A 45 0.43 -0.96 -23.52
N ALA A 46 -0.24 -1.17 -22.38
CA ALA A 46 -0.59 -0.12 -21.45
C ALA A 46 0.47 0.12 -20.37
N GLU A 47 1.14 -0.94 -19.92
CA GLU A 47 2.05 -0.92 -18.78
C GLU A 47 3.18 0.11 -18.85
N PRO A 48 3.84 0.37 -20.00
CA PRO A 48 4.91 1.37 -20.08
C PRO A 48 4.45 2.80 -19.75
N ALA A 49 3.16 3.08 -19.88
CA ALA A 49 2.57 4.36 -19.49
C ALA A 49 2.18 4.41 -18.01
N VAL A 50 2.11 3.26 -17.32
CA VAL A 50 1.72 3.17 -15.92
C VAL A 50 2.88 3.53 -15.01
N VAL A 51 2.61 4.38 -14.03
CA VAL A 51 3.58 4.83 -13.04
C VAL A 51 3.11 4.46 -11.64
N ARG A 52 4.06 4.31 -10.74
CA ARG A 52 3.81 4.25 -9.30
C ARG A 52 3.95 5.65 -8.72
N ILE A 53 2.98 6.06 -7.91
CA ILE A 53 2.99 7.34 -7.22
C ILE A 53 3.12 7.06 -5.73
N ILE A 54 4.10 7.68 -5.09
CA ILE A 54 4.26 7.68 -3.63
C ILE A 54 3.92 9.07 -3.14
N THR A 55 2.93 9.17 -2.26
CA THR A 55 2.55 10.43 -1.63
C THR A 55 2.84 10.36 -0.15
N THR A 56 3.51 11.38 0.36
CA THR A 56 3.87 11.52 1.77
C THR A 56 3.28 12.79 2.34
N LEU A 57 2.89 12.74 3.61
CA LEU A 57 2.52 13.93 4.38
C LEU A 57 2.91 13.74 5.85
N GLY A 58 3.22 14.84 6.51
CA GLY A 58 3.42 14.88 7.95
C GLY A 58 2.10 15.06 8.69
N GLY A 59 1.90 14.29 9.75
CA GLY A 59 0.78 14.44 10.68
C GLY A 59 1.23 15.02 12.02
N HIS A 60 0.38 15.88 12.59
CA HIS A 60 0.58 16.53 13.88
C HIS A 60 -0.70 16.47 14.70
N LEU A 61 -0.62 16.03 15.94
CA LEU A 61 -1.77 15.96 16.85
C LEU A 61 -1.65 17.02 17.93
N THR A 62 -2.57 17.99 17.96
CA THR A 62 -2.64 18.95 19.06
C THR A 62 -3.59 18.44 20.12
N VAL A 63 -3.07 18.12 21.30
CA VAL A 63 -3.83 17.62 22.44
C VAL A 63 -4.10 18.75 23.43
N ASN A 64 -5.36 18.90 23.85
CA ASN A 64 -5.81 19.90 24.79
C ASN A 64 -5.93 19.30 26.20
N PHE A 65 -4.91 19.53 27.04
CA PHE A 65 -4.89 19.04 28.43
C PHE A 65 -5.71 19.91 29.38
N SER A 66 -5.93 21.19 29.04
CA SER A 66 -6.83 22.08 29.76
C SER A 66 -7.33 23.20 28.84
N ARG A 67 -8.21 24.08 29.33
CA ARG A 67 -8.70 25.24 28.54
C ARG A 67 -7.59 26.19 28.07
N THR A 68 -6.42 26.15 28.71
CA THR A 68 -5.30 27.05 28.43
C THR A 68 -3.99 26.31 28.15
N SER A 69 -4.02 24.97 28.08
CA SER A 69 -2.84 24.14 27.89
C SER A 69 -3.09 23.15 26.77
N SER A 70 -2.39 23.39 25.66
CA SER A 70 -2.39 22.52 24.49
C SER A 70 -0.96 22.23 24.08
N VAL A 71 -0.73 21.02 23.58
CA VAL A 71 0.60 20.61 23.11
C VAL A 71 0.45 19.86 21.80
N THR A 72 1.30 20.21 20.84
CA THR A 72 1.36 19.56 19.55
C THR A 72 2.42 18.47 19.56
N PHE A 73 2.05 17.30 19.04
CA PHE A 73 2.86 16.11 18.93
C PHE A 73 3.05 15.73 17.45
N PRO A 74 4.23 15.21 17.05
CA PRO A 74 5.39 14.98 17.90
C PRO A 74 6.07 16.29 18.31
N GLN A 75 6.69 16.32 19.50
CA GLN A 75 7.38 17.52 19.97
C GLN A 75 8.74 17.67 19.27
N GLY A 76 9.16 18.92 19.07
CA GLY A 76 10.42 19.27 18.39
C GLY A 76 10.18 19.91 17.02
N THR A 77 11.05 20.85 16.64
CA THR A 77 10.90 21.62 15.40
C THR A 77 11.14 20.73 14.18
N GLY A 78 10.16 20.68 13.27
CA GLY A 78 10.24 19.93 12.02
C GLY A 78 9.97 18.43 12.13
N ASN A 79 9.51 17.96 13.30
CA ASN A 79 9.08 16.58 13.47
C ASN A 79 7.62 16.41 13.04
N SER A 80 7.29 15.27 12.44
CA SER A 80 5.92 14.91 12.07
C SER A 80 5.77 13.39 12.09
N TYR A 81 4.55 12.89 12.34
CA TYR A 81 4.24 11.49 12.08
C TYR A 81 4.14 11.29 10.57
N GLY A 82 5.05 10.53 9.98
CA GLY A 82 5.07 10.32 8.53
C GLY A 82 3.95 9.39 8.09
N LEU A 83 3.03 9.89 7.27
CA LEU A 83 2.10 9.07 6.51
C LEU A 83 2.63 8.88 5.09
N GLN A 84 2.49 7.66 4.58
CA GLN A 84 2.80 7.33 3.20
C GLN A 84 1.63 6.58 2.55
N LEU A 85 1.20 7.04 1.38
CA LEU A 85 0.26 6.37 0.50
C LEU A 85 0.97 5.97 -0.79
N SER A 86 0.61 4.81 -1.33
CA SER A 86 1.05 4.36 -2.65
C SER A 86 -0.16 4.22 -3.55
N GLY A 87 -0.05 4.73 -4.77
CA GLY A 87 -1.05 4.56 -5.81
C GLY A 87 -0.40 4.38 -7.17
N SER A 88 -1.25 4.36 -8.19
CA SER A 88 -0.83 4.28 -9.59
C SER A 88 -1.38 5.46 -10.37
N GLY A 89 -0.70 5.79 -11.45
CA GLY A 89 -1.18 6.73 -12.45
C GLY A 89 -0.81 6.25 -13.84
N THR A 90 -1.24 6.98 -14.86
CA THR A 90 -0.83 6.73 -16.24
C THR A 90 -0.49 8.03 -16.94
N PHE A 91 0.55 8.03 -17.76
CA PHE A 91 0.83 9.16 -18.65
C PHE A 91 -0.32 9.29 -19.66
N ILE A 92 -0.90 10.49 -19.72
CA ILE A 92 -1.95 10.83 -20.70
C ILE A 92 -1.42 11.73 -21.82
N THR A 93 -0.20 12.28 -21.67
CA THR A 93 0.48 13.04 -22.73
C THR A 93 1.95 12.65 -22.80
N ALA A 94 2.56 12.88 -23.98
CA ALA A 94 4.00 12.71 -24.19
C ALA A 94 4.85 13.77 -23.46
N HIS A 95 4.22 14.78 -22.86
CA HIS A 95 4.89 15.85 -22.11
C HIS A 95 5.00 15.54 -20.61
N GLY A 96 4.49 14.40 -20.16
CA GLY A 96 4.60 13.94 -18.78
C GLY A 96 3.37 14.22 -17.92
N ASP A 97 2.22 14.58 -18.51
CA ASP A 97 0.99 14.72 -17.73
C ASP A 97 0.49 13.34 -17.30
N ILE A 98 0.16 13.21 -16.01
CA ILE A 98 -0.26 11.93 -15.41
C ILE A 98 -1.68 12.05 -14.89
N LEU A 99 -2.53 11.11 -15.29
CA LEU A 99 -3.85 10.92 -14.71
C LEU A 99 -3.77 9.93 -13.55
N THR A 100 -4.29 10.33 -12.39
CA THR A 100 -4.41 9.49 -11.19
C THR A 100 -5.68 9.85 -10.42
N ALA A 101 -6.02 9.04 -9.41
CA ALA A 101 -7.12 9.36 -8.52
C ALA A 101 -6.72 10.46 -7.53
N ASP A 102 -7.66 11.34 -7.18
CA ASP A 102 -7.43 12.45 -6.25
C ASP A 102 -6.83 11.97 -4.93
N HIS A 103 -7.40 10.92 -4.34
CA HIS A 103 -6.93 10.37 -3.06
C HIS A 103 -5.48 9.88 -3.09
N VAL A 104 -4.89 9.62 -4.27
CA VAL A 104 -3.50 9.19 -4.41
C VAL A 104 -2.55 10.35 -4.14
N ILE A 105 -2.90 11.58 -4.55
CA ILE A 105 -2.06 12.78 -4.40
C ILE A 105 -2.54 13.68 -3.26
N ASN A 106 -3.80 13.53 -2.85
CA ASN A 106 -4.45 14.28 -1.79
C ASN A 106 -5.20 13.30 -0.87
N PRO A 107 -4.50 12.60 0.04
CA PRO A 107 -5.12 11.61 0.90
C PRO A 107 -6.27 12.22 1.73
N PRO A 108 -7.43 11.55 1.81
CA PRO A 108 -8.57 12.09 2.54
C PRO A 108 -8.25 12.22 4.03
N HIS A 109 -8.55 13.37 4.62
CA HIS A 109 -8.44 13.61 6.05
C HIS A 109 -9.67 13.05 6.78
N ASP A 110 -9.90 11.74 6.62
CA ASP A 110 -11.05 11.04 7.18
C ASP A 110 -10.78 10.46 8.57
N GLN A 111 -11.75 9.70 9.07
CA GLN A 111 -11.67 9.07 10.39
C GLN A 111 -10.52 8.06 10.48
N ALA A 112 -10.20 7.34 9.40
CA ALA A 112 -9.14 6.34 9.42
C ALA A 112 -7.77 7.02 9.53
N LEU A 113 -7.57 8.12 8.82
CA LEU A 113 -6.34 8.91 8.94
C LEU A 113 -6.22 9.59 10.32
N SER A 114 -7.34 10.03 10.88
CA SER A 114 -7.38 10.57 12.24
C SER A 114 -7.00 9.50 13.28
N GLN A 115 -7.54 8.29 13.14
CA GLN A 115 -7.21 7.14 14.01
C GLN A 115 -5.74 6.74 13.91
N TYR A 116 -5.17 6.71 12.70
CA TYR A 116 -3.74 6.46 12.52
C TYR A 116 -2.88 7.49 13.28
N LEU A 117 -3.32 8.75 13.29
CA LEU A 117 -2.61 9.81 13.99
C LEU A 117 -2.74 9.67 15.51
N ASP A 118 -3.92 9.32 16.01
CA ASP A 118 -4.14 9.02 17.43
C ASP A 118 -3.25 7.85 17.89
N ASP A 119 -3.22 6.76 17.11
CA ASP A 119 -2.37 5.59 17.35
C ASP A 119 -0.88 5.99 17.42
N SER A 120 -0.44 6.80 16.47
CA SER A 120 0.95 7.24 16.35
C SER A 120 1.36 8.16 17.51
N ALA A 121 0.44 9.01 17.95
CA ALA A 121 0.70 9.99 19.01
C ALA A 121 0.57 9.44 20.42
N ALA A 122 -0.20 8.35 20.64
CA ALA A 122 -0.53 7.84 21.97
C ALA A 122 0.70 7.64 22.87
N LYS A 123 1.81 7.13 22.32
CA LYS A 123 3.06 6.92 23.07
C LYS A 123 3.70 8.23 23.52
N ASP A 124 3.76 9.23 22.65
CA ASP A 124 4.39 10.51 22.94
C ASP A 124 3.55 11.31 23.92
N VAL A 125 2.22 11.26 23.77
CA VAL A 125 1.26 11.87 24.68
C VAL A 125 1.34 11.23 26.06
N ALA A 126 1.38 9.90 26.17
CA ALA A 126 1.55 9.20 27.44
C ALA A 126 2.88 9.57 28.11
N THR A 127 3.96 9.62 27.33
CA THR A 127 5.29 10.03 27.82
C THR A 127 5.23 11.46 28.37
N TYR A 128 4.59 12.38 27.66
CA TYR A 128 4.42 13.76 28.09
C TYR A 128 3.58 13.88 29.37
N ILE A 129 2.44 13.19 29.46
CA ILE A 129 1.61 13.18 30.66
C ILE A 129 2.43 12.69 31.85
N ASN A 130 3.14 11.57 31.70
CA ASN A 130 3.92 10.96 32.78
C ASN A 130 5.10 11.82 33.24
N LEU A 131 5.72 12.59 32.34
CA LEU A 131 6.78 13.54 32.67
C LEU A 131 6.27 14.76 33.44
N ASN A 132 5.02 15.16 33.21
CA ASN A 132 4.41 16.36 33.80
C ASN A 132 3.44 16.06 34.95
N ALA A 133 3.18 14.79 35.25
CA ALA A 133 2.26 14.38 36.29
C ALA A 133 2.84 14.63 37.70
N LYS A 134 1.96 14.97 38.64
CA LYS A 134 2.30 14.97 40.08
C LYS A 134 2.50 13.54 40.55
N SER A 135 3.45 13.32 41.48
CA SER A 135 3.83 11.99 41.96
C SER A 135 2.61 11.14 42.34
N GLY A 136 2.47 9.98 41.68
CA GLY A 136 1.40 9.00 41.95
C GLY A 136 0.36 8.79 40.85
N SER A 137 0.32 9.65 39.82
CA SER A 137 -0.53 9.43 38.63
C SER A 137 0.34 9.13 37.42
N GLN A 138 0.29 7.90 36.93
CA GLN A 138 0.91 7.48 35.67
C GLN A 138 -0.19 6.93 34.77
N VAL A 139 -0.11 7.22 33.47
CA VAL A 139 -1.00 6.68 32.44
C VAL A 139 -0.23 5.70 31.55
N SER A 140 -0.89 4.65 31.08
CA SER A 140 -0.31 3.75 30.08
C SER A 140 -0.54 4.30 28.66
N VAL A 141 0.21 3.78 27.70
CA VAL A 141 0.00 4.09 26.27
C VAL A 141 -1.40 3.66 25.83
N ASP A 142 -1.83 2.46 26.21
CA ASP A 142 -3.17 1.94 25.87
C ASP A 142 -4.29 2.82 26.45
N GLN A 143 -4.12 3.35 27.66
CA GLN A 143 -5.10 4.27 28.24
C GLN A 143 -5.22 5.54 27.41
N VAL A 144 -4.09 6.15 27.04
CA VAL A 144 -4.07 7.37 26.24
C VAL A 144 -4.62 7.12 24.84
N ASP A 145 -4.29 5.99 24.22
CA ASP A 145 -4.86 5.57 22.93
C ASP A 145 -6.39 5.51 22.98
N GLN A 146 -6.95 4.86 24.00
CA GLN A 146 -8.40 4.80 24.19
C GLN A 146 -9.03 6.17 24.48
N GLU A 147 -8.36 7.02 25.27
CA GLU A 147 -8.85 8.37 25.58
C GLU A 147 -8.82 9.30 24.37
N LEU A 148 -7.83 9.17 23.47
CA LEU A 148 -7.77 9.91 22.20
C LEU A 148 -8.90 9.45 21.27
N LYS A 149 -8.99 8.14 21.01
CA LYS A 149 -10.02 7.56 20.12
C LYS A 149 -11.45 7.78 20.62
N GLY A 150 -11.64 7.74 21.94
CA GLY A 150 -12.92 7.97 22.59
C GLY A 150 -13.25 9.45 22.76
N GLY A 151 -12.32 10.37 22.44
CA GLY A 151 -12.50 11.81 22.55
C GLY A 151 -12.51 12.35 24.00
N GLN A 152 -12.15 11.53 25.00
CA GLN A 152 -11.97 12.01 26.37
C GLN A 152 -10.78 12.97 26.45
N LEU A 153 -9.73 12.69 25.70
CA LEU A 153 -8.61 13.56 25.51
C LEU A 153 -8.81 14.36 24.22
N ALA A 154 -9.37 15.57 24.37
CA ALA A 154 -9.72 16.42 23.24
C ALA A 154 -8.49 16.75 22.39
N SER A 155 -8.48 16.30 21.14
CA SER A 155 -7.38 16.48 20.21
C SER A 155 -7.84 17.11 18.89
N THR A 156 -6.91 17.66 18.13
CA THR A 156 -7.16 18.20 16.79
C THR A 156 -6.01 17.77 15.87
N PRO A 157 -6.30 16.97 14.83
CA PRO A 157 -5.31 16.58 13.83
C PRO A 157 -5.00 17.76 12.91
N ASN A 158 -3.73 17.87 12.51
CA ASN A 158 -3.26 18.78 11.48
C ASN A 158 -2.29 18.04 10.56
N TYR A 159 -2.31 18.36 9.27
CA TYR A 159 -1.55 17.67 8.24
C TYR A 159 -0.75 18.67 7.42
N ASP A 160 0.52 18.36 7.21
CA ASP A 160 1.38 19.11 6.31
C ASP A 160 0.92 18.91 4.85
N PRO A 161 1.27 19.83 3.93
CA PRO A 161 1.01 19.65 2.51
C PRO A 161 1.57 18.32 2.01
N ALA A 162 0.76 17.57 1.25
CA ALA A 162 1.19 16.32 0.65
C ALA A 162 2.27 16.58 -0.43
N THR A 163 3.26 15.70 -0.48
CA THR A 163 4.28 15.66 -1.52
C THR A 163 4.21 14.33 -2.26
N SER A 164 4.15 14.37 -3.60
CA SER A 164 4.06 13.18 -4.43
C SER A 164 5.30 13.01 -5.30
N GLU A 165 5.85 11.80 -5.30
CA GLU A 165 6.94 11.37 -6.16
C GLU A 165 6.44 10.31 -7.13
N VAL A 166 6.87 10.44 -8.39
CA VAL A 166 6.48 9.53 -9.46
C VAL A 166 7.66 8.65 -9.85
N TYR A 167 7.41 7.34 -9.85
CA TYR A 167 8.36 6.32 -10.23
C TYR A 167 7.83 5.60 -11.46
N LEU A 168 8.69 5.44 -12.46
CA LEU A 168 8.39 4.54 -13.58
C LEU A 168 8.17 3.13 -13.02
N ASN A 169 7.09 2.48 -13.42
CA ASN A 169 6.86 1.11 -12.97
C ASN A 169 7.89 0.19 -13.63
N THR A 170 8.81 -0.35 -12.84
CA THR A 170 9.83 -1.30 -13.28
C THR A 170 9.46 -2.76 -12.96
N THR A 171 8.28 -2.99 -12.38
CA THR A 171 7.87 -4.29 -11.85
C THR A 171 6.84 -4.95 -12.78
N TYR A 172 7.32 -5.84 -13.65
CA TYR A 172 6.48 -6.68 -14.51
C TYR A 172 6.05 -7.96 -13.77
N THR A 173 4.75 -8.28 -13.77
CA THR A 173 4.21 -9.56 -13.29
C THR A 173 3.30 -10.21 -14.35
N GLY A 174 3.84 -10.54 -15.52
CA GLY A 174 3.12 -11.33 -16.54
C GLY A 174 3.53 -12.81 -16.55
N PRO A 175 2.66 -13.76 -16.96
CA PRO A 175 2.99 -15.18 -17.04
C PRO A 175 4.03 -15.49 -18.12
N LEU A 176 4.99 -16.37 -17.79
CA LEU A 176 6.24 -16.70 -18.52
C LEU A 176 6.10 -17.50 -19.84
N THR A 177 5.03 -17.32 -20.63
CA THR A 177 4.70 -18.26 -21.73
C THR A 177 4.78 -17.71 -23.17
N ALA A 178 5.55 -16.66 -23.44
CA ALA A 178 5.94 -16.35 -24.84
C ALA A 178 6.83 -17.44 -25.43
N ALA A 179 6.65 -17.73 -26.72
CA ALA A 179 7.34 -18.84 -27.40
C ALA A 179 8.73 -18.47 -27.96
N ASP A 180 8.96 -17.22 -28.38
CA ASP A 180 10.27 -16.75 -28.85
C ASP A 180 10.45 -15.22 -28.79
N PHE A 181 11.70 -14.77 -28.90
CA PHE A 181 12.11 -13.39 -28.68
C PHE A 181 11.73 -12.42 -29.82
N SER A 182 11.55 -12.88 -31.05
CA SER A 182 11.20 -12.04 -32.21
C SER A 182 9.72 -11.63 -32.27
N SER A 183 8.87 -12.30 -31.48
CA SER A 183 7.48 -11.93 -31.22
C SER A 183 7.34 -10.98 -30.01
N LEU A 184 8.46 -10.61 -29.38
CA LEU A 184 8.56 -9.50 -28.44
C LEU A 184 9.07 -8.26 -29.20
N PRO A 185 8.33 -7.14 -29.25
CA PRO A 185 8.84 -5.92 -29.87
C PRO A 185 9.83 -5.21 -28.93
N PHE A 186 11.02 -4.91 -29.46
CA PHE A 186 12.19 -4.39 -28.76
C PHE A 186 12.29 -2.86 -28.82
N GLN A 187 12.65 -2.22 -27.69
CA GLN A 187 13.75 -1.26 -27.53
C GLN A 187 14.27 -1.34 -26.09
#